data_AF-V5H2V4-F1
#
_entry.id   AF-V5H2V4-F1
#
_cell.length_a   1.000
_cell.length_b   1.000
_cell.length_c   1.000
_cell.angle_alpha   90.00
_cell.angle_beta   90.00
_cell.angle_gamma   90.00
#
_symmetry.space_group_name_H-M   'P 1'
#
loop_
_entity.id
_entity.type
_entity.pdbx_description
1 polymer ?
#
loop_
_entity_poly.entity_id
_entity_poly.type
_entity_poly.pdbx_seq_one_letter_code
_entity_poly.pdbx_strand_id
1 'polypeptide(L)'
;MYPTLLVFASLVAAIASVGSEGTSSNGQPVDAWKTVSLPETFYLKHRSLEYDEGLGGTAKCVSVTLLEKNDEDRTAKSRMMYKDPQTNLMKENTVCVKVPRSDKSTINDIIQMSDADNCG
;
A
#
# COMPACT_ATOMS: atom_id res chain seq x y z
N MET A 1 14.61 25.41 -2.51
CA MET A 1 15.07 24.09 -2.03
C MET A 1 13.85 23.32 -1.59
N TYR A 2 13.46 22.28 -2.33
CA TYR A 2 12.31 21.45 -2.01
C TYR A 2 12.65 20.56 -0.80
N PRO A 3 11.97 20.70 0.34
CA PRO A 3 12.11 19.75 1.42
C PRO A 3 11.29 18.52 1.04
N THR A 4 12.00 17.41 0.94
CA THR A 4 11.56 16.02 0.93
C THR A 4 10.46 15.82 1.98
N LEU A 5 9.21 16.08 1.59
CA LEU A 5 8.04 15.86 2.42
C LEU A 5 7.76 14.37 2.41
N LEU A 6 8.13 13.74 3.53
CA LEU A 6 7.63 12.49 4.05
C LEU A 6 6.10 12.41 3.87
N VAL A 7 5.64 11.79 2.80
CA VAL A 7 4.23 11.43 2.60
C VAL A 7 4.17 9.93 2.37
N PHE A 8 4.26 9.13 3.43
CA PHE A 8 3.91 7.72 3.37
C PHE A 8 3.24 7.30 4.67
N ALA A 9 1.96 7.67 4.79
CA ALA A 9 1.09 7.18 5.84
C ALA A 9 -0.35 6.96 5.37
N SER A 10 -0.58 6.42 4.15
CA SER A 10 -1.87 5.79 3.84
C SER A 10 -1.78 4.64 2.83
N LEU A 11 -1.53 3.44 3.33
CA LEU A 11 -2.39 2.29 3.00
C LEU A 11 -2.52 1.33 4.20
N VAL A 12 -2.35 1.81 5.43
CA VAL A 12 -2.53 0.97 6.62
C VAL A 12 -3.99 1.10 7.07
N ALA A 13 -4.90 0.49 6.30
CA ALA A 13 -6.29 0.28 6.74
C ALA A 13 -6.84 -1.07 6.24
N ALA A 14 -6.44 -1.52 5.05
CA ALA A 14 -6.59 -2.93 4.66
C ALA A 14 -5.49 -3.81 5.25
N ILE A 15 -4.30 -3.23 5.50
CA ILE A 15 -3.22 -3.88 6.25
C ILE A 15 -3.34 -3.62 7.76
N ALA A 16 -4.07 -2.57 8.20
CA ALA A 16 -4.25 -2.28 9.64
C ALA A 16 -5.21 -3.22 10.35
N SER A 17 -6.21 -3.79 9.66
CA SER A 17 -7.00 -4.87 10.27
C SER A 17 -6.16 -6.14 10.49
N VAL A 18 -4.92 -6.16 9.99
CA VAL A 18 -3.95 -7.22 10.21
C VAL A 18 -2.65 -6.75 10.88
N GLY A 19 -2.40 -5.44 11.08
CA GLY A 19 -1.08 -4.96 11.51
C GLY A 19 -1.01 -3.65 12.31
N SER A 20 -2.14 -3.04 12.72
CA SER A 20 -2.10 -1.82 13.55
C SER A 20 -2.27 -2.18 15.02
N GLU A 21 -1.19 -2.49 15.73
CA GLU A 21 -1.09 -2.64 17.20
C GLU A 21 -2.11 -3.57 17.91
N GLY A 22 -3.09 -4.10 17.20
CA GLY A 22 -3.69 -5.38 17.46
C GLY A 22 -2.78 -6.38 16.80
N THR A 23 -2.15 -7.20 17.62
CA THR A 23 -1.87 -8.57 17.23
C THR A 23 -2.98 -9.07 16.28
N SER A 24 -2.63 -9.84 15.24
CA SER A 24 -3.54 -10.88 14.76
C SER A 24 -4.28 -11.44 15.97
N SER A 25 -5.55 -11.84 15.90
CA SER A 25 -6.28 -12.41 17.06
C SER A 25 -5.49 -13.50 17.81
N ASN A 26 -4.42 -14.02 17.20
CA ASN A 26 -3.51 -15.04 17.69
C ASN A 26 -2.09 -14.54 18.10
N GLY A 27 -1.81 -13.24 18.24
CA GLY A 27 -0.50 -12.76 18.71
C GLY A 27 0.63 -12.73 17.66
N GLN A 28 0.37 -13.15 16.43
CA GLN A 28 1.41 -13.32 15.41
C GLN A 28 1.58 -12.06 14.54
N PRO A 29 2.83 -11.64 14.28
CA PRO A 29 3.14 -10.60 13.28
C PRO A 29 2.60 -11.00 11.91
N VAL A 30 2.07 -10.02 11.16
CA VAL A 30 1.57 -10.25 9.81
C VAL A 30 2.66 -10.03 8.78
N ASP A 31 2.86 -11.05 7.95
CA ASP A 31 3.74 -11.00 6.80
C ASP A 31 3.13 -10.10 5.72
N ALA A 32 3.72 -8.91 5.57
CA ALA A 32 3.30 -7.94 4.58
C ALA A 32 3.59 -8.43 3.15
N TRP A 33 4.63 -9.24 2.93
CA TRP A 33 4.91 -9.81 1.61
C TRP A 33 3.82 -10.78 1.19
N LYS A 34 3.37 -11.63 2.12
CA LYS A 34 2.24 -12.53 1.87
C LYS A 34 0.98 -11.75 1.48
N THR A 35 0.78 -10.55 2.03
CA THR A 35 -0.38 -9.71 1.72
C THR A 35 -0.25 -9.05 0.34
N VAL A 36 0.91 -8.47 0.01
CA VAL A 36 1.17 -7.78 -1.27
C VAL A 36 1.17 -8.74 -2.45
N SER A 37 1.56 -10.00 -2.24
CA SER A 37 1.67 -11.01 -3.29
C SER A 37 0.36 -11.75 -3.61
N LEU A 38 -0.74 -11.36 -2.98
CA LEU A 38 -2.06 -11.92 -3.28
C LEU A 38 -2.56 -11.45 -4.66
N PRO A 39 -3.06 -12.37 -5.51
CA PRO A 39 -3.50 -12.03 -6.86
C PRO A 39 -4.85 -11.31 -6.92
N GLU A 40 -5.61 -11.28 -5.83
CA GLU A 40 -6.92 -10.64 -5.78
C GLU A 40 -6.86 -9.11 -5.82
N THR A 41 -7.99 -8.49 -6.18
CA THR A 41 -8.17 -7.04 -6.05
C THR A 41 -8.67 -6.69 -4.65
N PHE A 42 -7.97 -5.79 -3.98
CA PHE A 42 -8.35 -5.27 -2.67
C PHE A 42 -8.95 -3.88 -2.80
N TYR A 43 -9.96 -3.59 -1.97
CA TYR A 43 -10.67 -2.31 -1.97
C TYR A 43 -10.53 -1.61 -0.63
N LEU A 44 -10.22 -0.31 -0.66
CA LEU A 44 -10.24 0.51 0.54
C LEU A 44 -11.70 0.80 0.93
N LYS A 45 -12.20 0.09 1.94
CA LYS A 45 -13.56 0.29 2.47
C LYS A 45 -13.63 1.36 3.54
N HIS A 46 -12.61 1.43 4.39
CA HIS A 46 -12.55 2.35 5.52
C HIS A 46 -11.17 3.00 5.58
N ARG A 47 -11.12 4.29 5.91
CA ARG A 47 -9.91 5.04 6.22
C ARG A 47 -10.24 6.06 7.31
N SER A 48 -9.31 6.30 8.21
CA SER A 48 -9.44 7.32 9.27
C SER A 48 -9.05 8.72 8.78
N LEU A 49 -8.14 8.80 7.81
CA LEU A 49 -7.70 10.05 7.19
C LEU A 49 -8.45 10.31 5.89
N GLU A 50 -8.99 11.52 5.73
CA GLU A 50 -9.77 11.87 4.55
C GLU A 50 -8.90 12.18 3.32
N TYR A 51 -7.72 12.76 3.52
CA TYR A 51 -6.82 13.18 2.45
C TYR A 51 -5.53 12.36 2.46
N ASP A 52 -5.20 11.76 1.32
CA ASP A 52 -3.87 11.18 1.06
C ASP A 52 -3.49 11.37 -0.41
N GLU A 53 -2.41 12.09 -0.67
CA GLU A 53 -1.96 12.43 -2.02
C GLU A 53 -1.60 11.18 -2.84
N GLY A 54 -0.95 10.18 -2.22
CA GLY A 54 -0.60 8.92 -2.85
C GLY A 54 -1.81 8.09 -3.27
N LEU A 55 -2.97 8.33 -2.65
CA LEU A 55 -4.26 7.72 -2.99
C LEU A 55 -5.18 8.62 -3.84
N GLY A 56 -4.68 9.74 -4.38
CA GLY A 56 -5.48 10.68 -5.17
C GLY A 56 -6.19 11.77 -4.34
N GLY A 57 -5.61 12.16 -3.22
CA GLY A 57 -6.12 13.17 -2.29
C GLY A 57 -7.34 12.67 -1.53
N THR A 58 -8.49 13.32 -1.74
CA THR A 58 -9.77 12.91 -1.15
C THR A 58 -10.51 11.85 -1.97
N ALA A 59 -9.86 11.26 -2.98
CA ALA A 59 -10.46 10.28 -3.87
C ALA A 59 -11.15 9.11 -3.15
N LYS A 60 -12.16 8.56 -3.83
CA LYS A 60 -12.96 7.42 -3.38
C LYS A 60 -12.76 6.23 -4.32
N CYS A 61 -13.36 5.09 -3.99
CA CYS A 61 -13.31 3.89 -4.84
C CYS A 61 -11.87 3.41 -5.08
N VAL A 62 -11.01 3.52 -4.06
CA VAL A 62 -9.61 3.09 -4.16
C VAL A 62 -9.54 1.56 -4.19
N SER A 63 -8.81 1.03 -5.16
CA SER A 63 -8.47 -0.39 -5.24
C SER A 63 -7.00 -0.60 -5.61
N VAL A 64 -6.47 -1.76 -5.25
CA VAL A 64 -5.13 -2.21 -5.60
C VAL A 64 -5.18 -3.63 -6.13
N THR A 65 -4.44 -3.92 -7.19
CA THR A 65 -4.32 -5.25 -7.80
C THR A 65 -2.87 -5.52 -8.15
N LEU A 66 -2.37 -6.71 -7.80
CA LEU A 66 -1.03 -7.13 -8.19
C LEU A 66 -0.91 -7.27 -9.71
N LEU A 67 0.17 -6.75 -10.30
CA LEU A 67 0.52 -6.95 -11.70
C LEU A 67 1.72 -7.90 -11.85
N GLU A 68 2.81 -7.58 -11.15
CA GLU A 68 4.07 -8.31 -11.20
C GLU A 68 4.66 -8.39 -9.80
N LYS A 69 5.38 -9.48 -9.50
CA LYS A 69 6.14 -9.61 -8.25
C LYS A 69 7.53 -10.18 -8.50
N ASN A 70 8.46 -9.80 -7.63
CA ASN A 70 9.77 -10.38 -7.50
C ASN A 70 9.93 -10.88 -6.05
N ASP A 71 9.95 -12.20 -5.89
CA ASP A 71 10.07 -12.84 -4.57
C ASP A 71 11.47 -12.71 -3.95
N GLU A 72 12.51 -12.54 -4.77
CA GLU A 72 13.89 -12.37 -4.31
C GLU A 72 14.08 -10.99 -3.66
N ASP A 73 13.67 -9.94 -4.37
CA ASP A 73 13.83 -8.56 -3.89
C ASP A 73 12.67 -8.09 -3.00
N ARG A 74 11.63 -8.92 -2.84
CA ARG A 74 10.38 -8.57 -2.13
C ARG A 74 9.76 -7.28 -2.66
N THR A 75 9.72 -7.15 -3.99
CA THR A 75 9.14 -6.01 -4.70
C THR A 75 7.96 -6.42 -5.56
N ALA A 76 6.98 -5.55 -5.72
CA ALA A 76 5.82 -5.78 -6.56
C ALA A 76 5.44 -4.52 -7.33
N LYS A 77 4.94 -4.69 -8.55
CA LYS A 77 4.19 -3.65 -9.25
C LYS A 77 2.71 -3.92 -9.05
N SER A 78 2.00 -2.90 -8.62
CA SER A 78 0.56 -2.97 -8.39
C SER A 78 -0.15 -1.90 -9.19
N ARG A 79 -1.28 -2.26 -9.76
CA ARG A 79 -2.22 -1.29 -10.33
C ARG A 79 -3.06 -0.73 -9.20
N MET A 80 -3.02 0.57 -9.01
CA MET A 80 -3.92 1.31 -8.14
C MET A 80 -4.96 2.03 -8.99
N MET A 81 -6.23 1.93 -8.61
CA MET A 81 -7.31 2.70 -9.22
C MET A 81 -8.02 3.54 -8.18
N TYR A 82 -8.51 4.71 -8.58
CA TYR A 82 -9.34 5.56 -7.73
C TYR A 82 -10.26 6.44 -8.57
N LYS A 83 -11.37 6.89 -7.99
CA LYS A 83 -12.26 7.87 -8.61
C LYS A 83 -11.79 9.27 -8.27
N ASP A 84 -11.36 10.00 -9.29
CA ASP A 84 -10.88 11.37 -9.15
C ASP A 84 -12.02 12.30 -8.69
N PRO A 85 -11.82 13.09 -7.62
CA PRO A 85 -12.89 13.90 -7.04
C PRO A 85 -13.30 15.10 -7.91
N GLN A 86 -12.43 15.57 -8.82
CA GLN A 86 -12.70 16.73 -9.66
C GLN A 86 -13.43 16.34 -10.95
N THR A 87 -12.95 15.27 -11.59
CA THR A 87 -13.45 14.82 -12.90
C THR A 87 -14.51 13.73 -12.80
N ASN A 88 -14.66 13.09 -11.62
CA ASN A 88 -15.50 11.90 -11.41
C ASN A 88 -15.15 10.69 -12.30
N LEU A 89 -14.01 10.72 -12.98
CA LEU A 89 -13.52 9.60 -13.79
C LEU A 89 -12.66 8.66 -12.94
N MET A 90 -12.60 7.39 -13.36
CA MET A 90 -11.62 6.45 -12.80
C MET A 90 -10.24 6.80 -13.35
N LYS A 91 -9.27 6.94 -12.44
CA LYS A 91 -7.86 7.04 -12.75
C LYS A 91 -7.16 5.75 -12.37
N GLU A 92 -6.12 5.43 -13.13
CA GLU A 92 -5.27 4.27 -12.95
C GLU A 92 -3.82 4.74 -12.85
N ASN A 93 -3.13 4.28 -11.81
CA ASN A 93 -1.69 4.47 -11.63
C ASN A 93 -1.05 3.10 -11.41
N THR A 94 0.17 2.91 -11.91
CA THR A 94 1.00 1.79 -11.47
C THR A 94 1.90 2.29 -10.34
N VAL A 95 1.93 1.55 -9.23
CA VAL A 95 2.77 1.83 -8.07
C VAL A 95 3.76 0.70 -7.88
N CYS A 96 4.97 1.06 -7.48
CA CYS A 96 5.95 0.13 -6.97
C CYS A 96 5.73 -0.09 -5.48
N VAL A 97 5.83 -1.33 -5.03
CA VAL A 97 5.75 -1.74 -3.63
C VAL A 97 7.05 -2.45 -3.26
N LYS A 98 7.72 -1.98 -2.21
CA LYS A 98 8.84 -2.68 -1.56
C LYS A 98 8.42 -3.11 -0.17
N VAL A 99 8.78 -4.33 0.23
CA VAL A 99 8.40 -4.86 1.55
C VAL A 99 9.63 -5.12 2.41
N PRO A 100 10.27 -4.07 2.98
CA PRO A 100 11.38 -4.25 3.89
C PRO A 100 10.91 -4.76 5.26
N ARG A 101 11.90 -5.06 6.10
CA ARG A 101 11.74 -5.48 7.48
C ARG A 101 12.01 -4.29 8.40
N SER A 102 11.17 -4.11 9.42
CA SER A 102 11.39 -3.13 10.48
C SER A 102 12.55 -3.55 11.39
N ASP A 103 13.17 -2.56 12.04
CA ASP A 103 14.25 -2.81 13.00
C ASP A 103 13.77 -3.78 14.09
N LYS A 104 14.49 -4.89 14.24
CA LYS A 104 14.23 -5.98 15.22
C LYS A 104 13.01 -6.88 14.94
N SER A 105 12.23 -6.64 13.88
CA SER A 105 11.26 -7.66 13.41
C SER A 105 12.00 -8.90 12.95
N THR A 106 11.35 -10.04 12.70
CA THR A 106 11.94 -11.21 12.00
C THR A 106 11.31 -11.45 10.63
N ILE A 107 10.33 -10.63 10.26
CA ILE A 107 9.51 -10.77 9.06
C ILE A 107 9.47 -9.45 8.27
N ASN A 108 9.09 -9.53 6.99
CA ASN A 108 8.79 -8.36 6.18
C ASN A 108 7.43 -7.79 6.62
N ASP A 109 7.43 -6.64 7.30
CA ASP A 109 6.28 -6.06 7.98
C ASP A 109 5.99 -4.60 7.59
N ILE A 110 6.84 -3.99 6.76
CA ILE A 110 6.65 -2.63 6.25
C ILE A 110 6.23 -2.71 4.79
N ILE A 111 5.20 -1.96 4.40
CA ILE A 111 4.87 -1.72 3.00
C ILE A 111 5.30 -0.31 2.62
N GLN A 112 6.27 -0.20 1.72
CA GLN A 112 6.69 1.07 1.12
C GLN A 112 6.14 1.15 -0.28
N MET A 113 5.48 2.26 -0.62
CA MET A 113 4.97 2.50 -1.97
C MET A 113 5.77 3.62 -2.63
N SER A 114 5.84 3.61 -3.95
CA SER A 114 6.44 4.68 -4.75
C SER A 114 5.91 4.59 -6.18
N ASP A 115 6.27 5.55 -7.03
CA ASP A 115 5.92 5.48 -8.45
C ASP A 115 6.55 4.27 -9.14
N ALA A 116 5.89 3.78 -10.20
CA ALA A 116 6.27 2.56 -10.93
C ALA A 116 7.74 2.49 -11.39
N ASP A 117 8.33 3.64 -11.71
CA ASP A 117 9.70 3.74 -12.22
C ASP A 117 10.77 3.40 -11.17
N ASN A 118 10.39 3.30 -9.89
CA ASN A 118 11.31 3.11 -8.77
C ASN A 118 11.40 1.65 -8.26
N CYS A 119 11.03 0.68 -9.10
CA CYS A 119 11.00 -0.75 -8.74
C CYS A 119 12.33 -1.51 -8.92
N GLY A 120 13.44 -0.79 -9.11
CA GLY A 120 14.81 -1.33 -9.13
C GLY A 120 15.55 -1.21 -7.81
#